data_AF-A0A352RRM7-F1
#
_entry.id   AF-A0A352RRM7-F1
#
_cell.length_a   1.000
_cell.length_b   1.000
_cell.length_c   1.000
_cell.angle_alpha   90.00
_cell.angle_beta   90.00
_cell.angle_gamma   90.00
#
_symmetry.space_group_name_H-M   'P 1'
#
loop_
_entity.id
_entity.type
_entity.pdbx_description
1 polymer ?
#
loop_
_entity_poly.entity_id
_entity_poly.type
_entity_poly.pdbx_seq_one_letter_code
_entity_poly.pdbx_strand_id
1 'polypeptide(L)'
;ILLAPIPLLTMVLFVVIERLLRRMRELHANGNDRWCWVPFVGTAVIFLLAFNGLAYSLFPYLVVDRIDIWQAASAPESLMVILIGAAIVLPTILGYTAYAYRVFWGKATDLRYD
;
A
#
# COMPACT_ATOMS: atom_id res chain seq x y z
N ILE A 1 3.55 -4.77 24.36
CA ILE A 1 4.96 -4.67 23.91
C ILE A 1 5.15 -5.25 22.50
N LEU A 2 4.60 -6.43 22.15
CA LEU A 2 4.70 -7.00 20.79
C LEU A 2 4.04 -6.18 19.66
N LEU A 3 3.07 -5.31 19.97
CA LEU A 3 2.38 -4.43 19.00
C LEU A 3 3.03 -3.04 18.83
N ALA A 4 3.98 -2.67 19.71
CA ALA A 4 4.72 -1.41 19.62
C ALA A 4 5.61 -1.24 18.37
N PRO A 5 6.18 -2.29 17.72
CA PRO A 5 7.04 -2.06 16.56
C PRO A 5 6.28 -1.49 15.35
N ILE A 6 4.98 -1.77 15.20
CA ILE A 6 4.16 -1.25 14.08
C ILE A 6 4.04 0.28 14.13
N PRO A 7 3.52 0.91 15.21
CA PRO A 7 3.41 2.36 15.31
C PRO A 7 4.78 3.05 15.34
N LEU A 8 5.82 2.37 15.82
CA LEU A 8 7.17 2.93 15.87
C LEU A 8 7.80 2.95 14.47
N LEU A 9 7.61 1.88 13.67
CA LEU A 9 8.04 1.82 12.27
C LEU A 9 7.26 2.81 11.39
N THR A 10 5.95 2.99 11.60
CA THR A 10 5.20 4.03 10.88
C THR A 10 5.70 5.42 11.21
N MET A 11 5.97 5.72 12.49
CA MET A 11 6.54 7.01 12.90
C MET A 11 7.90 7.26 12.24
N VAL A 12 8.78 6.25 12.23
CA VAL A 12 10.10 6.35 11.55
C VAL A 12 9.93 6.61 10.06
N LEU A 13 9.09 5.85 9.37
CA LEU A 13 8.81 6.03 7.94
C LEU A 13 8.25 7.42 7.65
N PHE A 14 7.33 7.91 8.48
CA PHE A 14 6.75 9.24 8.34
C PHE A 14 7.83 10.33 8.46
N VAL A 15 8.69 10.27 9.47
CA VAL A 15 9.79 11.23 9.66
C VAL A 15 10.80 11.15 8.51
N VAL A 16 11.10 9.95 8.00
CA VAL A 16 11.99 9.76 6.84
C VAL A 16 11.40 10.40 5.60
N ILE A 17 10.11 10.18 5.31
CA ILE A 17 9.42 10.77 4.16
C ILE A 17 9.38 12.30 4.28
N GLU A 18 9.05 12.84 5.46
CA GLU A 18 9.00 14.28 5.68
C GLU A 18 10.38 14.94 5.45
N ARG A 19 11.43 14.36 6.03
CA ARG A 19 12.81 14.84 5.82
C ARG A 19 13.22 14.74 4.35
N LEU A 20 12.85 13.65 3.68
CA LEU A 20 13.15 13.45 2.27
C LEU A 20 12.44 14.48 1.40
N LEU A 21 11.13 14.71 1.61
CA LEU A 21 10.34 15.70 0.88
C LEU A 21 10.88 17.13 1.07
N ARG A 22 11.30 17.49 2.30
CA ARG A 22 11.93 18.80 2.54
C ARG A 22 13.25 18.96 1.76
N ARG A 23 14.05 17.89 1.64
CA ARG A 23 15.31 17.87 0.86
C ARG A 23 15.10 17.72 -0.65
N MET A 24 13.95 17.21 -1.10
CA MET A 24 13.65 17.05 -2.53
C MET A 24 13.68 18.37 -3.28
N ARG A 25 13.27 19.47 -2.64
CA ARG A 25 13.33 20.81 -3.25
C ARG A 25 14.75 21.21 -3.65
N GLU A 26 15.74 20.84 -2.83
CA GLU A 26 17.16 21.09 -3.09
C GLU A 26 17.75 20.07 -4.08
N LEU A 27 17.36 18.80 -3.99
CA LEU A 27 17.81 17.73 -4.89
C LEU A 27 17.32 17.95 -6.34
N HIS A 28 16.08 18.42 -6.50
CA HIS A 28 15.51 18.72 -7.81
C HIS A 28 16.21 19.92 -8.46
N ALA A 29 16.56 20.95 -7.68
CA ALA A 29 17.36 22.08 -8.16
C ALA A 29 18.76 21.67 -8.65
N ASN A 30 19.33 20.60 -8.08
CA ASN A 30 20.61 20.02 -8.49
C ASN A 30 20.47 18.98 -9.62
N GLY A 31 19.29 18.81 -10.22
CA GLY A 31 19.02 17.87 -11.32
C GLY A 31 19.01 16.38 -10.92
N ASN A 32 18.94 16.06 -9.61
CA ASN A 32 19.02 14.68 -9.12
C ASN A 32 17.64 14.11 -8.74
N ASP A 33 16.93 13.56 -9.73
CA ASP A 33 15.57 13.00 -9.57
C ASP A 33 15.52 11.51 -9.18
N ARG A 34 16.67 10.90 -8.83
CA ARG A 34 16.76 9.45 -8.57
C ARG A 34 15.90 8.97 -7.40
N TRP A 35 15.55 9.86 -6.47
CA TRP A 35 14.87 9.53 -5.22
C TRP A 35 13.37 9.88 -5.24
N CYS A 36 12.84 10.48 -6.31
CA CYS A 36 11.47 11.00 -6.34
C CYS A 36 10.37 9.93 -6.13
N TRP A 37 10.68 8.65 -6.36
CA TRP A 37 9.76 7.53 -6.14
C TRP A 37 9.64 7.10 -4.67
N VAL A 38 10.60 7.46 -3.82
CA VAL A 38 10.67 6.99 -2.43
C VAL A 38 9.51 7.51 -1.55
N PRO A 39 9.06 8.78 -1.64
CA PRO A 39 7.88 9.22 -0.91
C PRO A 39 6.61 8.43 -1.26
N PHE A 40 6.44 8.07 -2.54
CA PHE A 40 5.31 7.26 -3.00
C PHE A 40 5.34 5.87 -2.38
N VAL A 41 6.45 5.15 -2.52
CA VAL A 41 6.60 3.80 -1.95
C VAL A 41 6.54 3.83 -0.42
N GLY A 42 7.18 4.80 0.22
CA GLY A 42 7.13 4.98 1.66
C GLY A 42 5.70 5.18 2.17
N THR A 43 4.88 5.98 1.47
CA THR A 43 3.47 6.18 1.83
C THR A 43 2.67 4.89 1.67
N ALA A 44 2.88 4.14 0.58
CA ALA A 44 2.24 2.84 0.38
C ALA A 44 2.59 1.85 1.51
N VAL A 45 3.84 1.81 1.96
CA VAL A 45 4.28 0.97 3.09
C VAL A 45 3.61 1.40 4.40
N ILE A 46 3.48 2.71 4.67
CA ILE A 46 2.75 3.19 5.86
C ILE A 46 1.30 2.70 5.85
N PHE A 47 0.61 2.79 4.72
CA PHE A 47 -0.77 2.28 4.58
C PHE A 47 -0.84 0.76 4.83
N LEU A 48 0.10 -0.02 4.29
CA LEU A 48 0.17 -1.46 4.54
C LEU A 48 0.41 -1.77 6.01
N LEU A 49 1.29 -1.03 6.68
CA LEU A 49 1.56 -1.20 8.11
C LEU A 49 0.35 -0.85 8.98
N ALA A 50 -0.37 0.22 8.63
CA ALA A 50 -1.61 0.61 9.31
C ALA A 50 -2.69 -0.47 9.17
N PHE A 51 -2.88 -1.01 7.97
CA PHE A 51 -3.83 -2.10 7.72
C PHE A 51 -3.45 -3.37 8.48
N ASN A 52 -2.16 -3.73 8.52
CA ASN A 52 -1.67 -4.87 9.31
C ASN A 52 -1.88 -4.66 10.82
N GLY A 53 -1.61 -3.46 11.33
CA GLY A 53 -1.86 -3.11 12.73
C GLY A 53 -3.34 -3.26 13.09
N LEU A 54 -4.23 -2.80 12.22
CA LEU A 54 -5.69 -2.97 12.38
C LEU A 54 -6.07 -4.46 12.36
N ALA A 55 -5.60 -5.21 11.37
CA ALA A 55 -5.90 -6.64 11.24
C ALA A 55 -5.44 -7.43 12.47
N TYR A 56 -4.23 -7.17 12.96
CA TYR A 56 -3.70 -7.82 14.16
C TYR A 56 -4.47 -7.41 15.42
N SER A 57 -4.92 -6.15 15.50
CA SER A 57 -5.68 -5.67 16.67
C SER A 57 -7.08 -6.27 16.75
N LEU A 58 -7.67 -6.65 15.61
CA LEU A 58 -9.01 -7.22 15.55
C LEU A 58 -8.99 -8.74 15.64
N PHE A 59 -7.97 -9.41 15.07
CA PHE A 59 -7.86 -10.87 15.09
C PHE A 59 -7.95 -11.44 16.52
N PRO A 60 -8.76 -12.50 16.78
CA PRO A 60 -9.52 -13.32 15.84
C PRO A 60 -10.96 -12.82 15.58
N TYR A 61 -11.32 -11.63 16.05
CA TYR A 61 -12.64 -11.05 15.90
C TYR A 61 -12.75 -10.23 14.62
N LEU A 62 -13.87 -10.40 13.91
CA LEU A 62 -14.24 -9.53 12.80
C LEU A 62 -15.03 -8.32 13.32
N VAL A 63 -15.86 -8.56 14.33
CA VAL A 63 -16.53 -7.54 15.15
C VAL A 63 -16.27 -7.89 16.61
N VAL A 64 -15.56 -7.01 17.32
CA VAL A 64 -15.16 -7.20 18.72
C VAL A 64 -16.37 -7.56 19.56
N ASP A 65 -16.24 -8.62 20.36
CA ASP A 65 -17.29 -9.18 21.25
C ASP A 65 -18.59 -9.61 20.55
N ARG A 66 -18.58 -9.79 19.22
CA ARG A 66 -19.79 -10.14 18.45
C ARG A 66 -19.61 -11.34 17.53
N ILE A 67 -18.62 -11.30 16.63
CA ILE A 67 -18.44 -12.34 15.60
C ILE A 67 -16.94 -12.59 15.40
N ASP A 68 -16.52 -13.84 15.57
CA ASP A 68 -15.16 -14.30 15.24
C ASP A 68 -15.02 -14.77 13.78
N ILE A 69 -13.78 -14.98 13.32
CA ILE A 69 -13.50 -15.42 11.94
C ILE A 69 -14.16 -16.75 11.54
N TRP A 70 -14.42 -17.63 12.51
CA TRP A 70 -14.96 -18.97 12.25
C TRP A 70 -16.47 -18.92 12.14
N GLN A 71 -17.11 -18.10 12.97
CA GLN A 71 -18.54 -17.80 12.93
C GLN A 71 -18.91 -16.95 11.70
N ALA A 72 -18.00 -16.10 11.24
CA ALA A 72 -18.19 -15.29 10.03
C ALA A 72 -17.97 -16.09 8.72
N ALA A 73 -17.41 -17.29 8.79
CA ALA A 73 -17.07 -18.06 7.60
C ALA A 73 -18.33 -18.62 6.91
N SER A 74 -18.45 -18.36 5.61
CA SER A 74 -19.47 -18.98 4.76
C SER A 74 -19.24 -20.49 4.59
N ALA A 75 -20.24 -21.18 4.03
CA ALA A 75 -20.11 -22.59 3.66
C ALA A 75 -18.83 -22.84 2.81
N PRO A 76 -18.07 -23.92 3.08
CA PRO A 76 -16.80 -24.19 2.41
C PRO A 76 -16.90 -24.21 0.88
N GLU A 77 -18.01 -24.69 0.32
CA GLU A 77 -18.27 -24.75 -1.11
C GLU A 77 -18.35 -23.34 -1.72
N SER A 78 -19.05 -22.42 -1.06
CA SER A 78 -19.13 -21.02 -1.49
C SER A 78 -17.78 -20.33 -1.37
N LEU A 79 -17.01 -20.62 -0.31
CA LEU A 79 -15.67 -20.06 -0.14
C LEU A 79 -14.70 -20.55 -1.24
N MET A 80 -14.84 -21.80 -1.68
CA MET A 80 -14.06 -22.36 -2.79
C MET A 80 -14.35 -21.63 -4.11
N VAL A 81 -15.62 -21.33 -4.39
CA VAL A 81 -16.01 -20.55 -5.58
C VAL A 81 -15.38 -19.15 -5.54
N ILE A 82 -15.45 -18.47 -4.38
CA ILE A 82 -14.82 -17.16 -4.19
C ILE A 82 -13.30 -17.25 -4.38
N LEU A 83 -12.66 -18.31 -3.86
CA LEU A 83 -11.22 -18.52 -4.00
C LEU A 83 -10.80 -18.66 -5.46
N ILE A 84 -11.53 -19.46 -6.26
CA ILE A 84 -11.27 -19.62 -7.69
C ILE A 84 -11.42 -18.27 -8.41
N GLY A 85 -12.49 -17.52 -8.10
CA GLY A 85 -12.70 -16.18 -8.63
C GLY A 85 -11.55 -15.25 -8.29
N ALA A 86 -11.13 -15.19 -7.03
CA ALA A 86 -10.02 -14.37 -6.56
C ALA A 86 -8.69 -14.77 -7.24
N ALA A 87 -8.44 -16.07 -7.43
CA ALA A 87 -7.23 -16.58 -8.05
C ALA A 87 -7.08 -16.17 -9.53
N ILE A 88 -8.18 -15.88 -10.22
CA ILE A 88 -8.17 -15.40 -11.61
C ILE A 88 -8.20 -13.87 -11.65
N VAL A 89 -9.09 -13.27 -10.86
CA VAL A 89 -9.35 -11.82 -10.89
C VAL A 89 -8.19 -11.03 -10.30
N LEU A 90 -7.60 -11.45 -9.17
CA LEU A 90 -6.49 -10.72 -8.55
C LEU A 90 -5.27 -10.61 -9.48
N PRO A 91 -4.76 -11.70 -10.09
CA PRO A 91 -3.66 -11.58 -11.06
C PRO A 91 -4.02 -10.72 -12.27
N THR A 92 -5.28 -10.78 -12.73
CA THR A 92 -5.75 -9.95 -13.84
C THR A 92 -5.71 -8.46 -13.49
N ILE A 93 -6.18 -8.09 -12.29
CA ILE A 93 -6.11 -6.72 -11.78
C ILE A 93 -4.65 -6.27 -11.68
N LEU A 94 -3.78 -7.09 -11.07
CA LEU A 94 -2.35 -6.76 -10.94
C LEU A 94 -1.67 -6.59 -12.31
N GLY A 95 -1.99 -7.47 -13.26
CA GLY A 95 -1.48 -7.40 -14.63
C GLY A 95 -1.93 -6.13 -15.36
N TYR A 96 -3.21 -5.79 -15.25
CA TYR A 96 -3.74 -4.55 -15.80
C TYR A 96 -3.11 -3.31 -15.15
N THR A 97 -2.98 -3.29 -13.82
CA THR A 97 -2.31 -2.19 -13.11
C THR A 97 -0.86 -2.04 -13.60
N ALA A 98 -0.09 -3.13 -13.65
CA ALA A 98 1.29 -3.09 -14.14
C ALA A 98 1.38 -2.59 -15.60
N TYR A 99 0.46 -3.03 -16.46
CA TYR A 99 0.37 -2.56 -17.85
C TYR A 99 0.04 -1.07 -17.92
N ALA A 100 -0.95 -0.59 -17.15
CA ALA A 100 -1.31 0.82 -17.11
C ALA A 100 -0.14 1.70 -16.64
N TYR A 101 0.58 1.28 -15.60
CA TYR A 101 1.80 1.97 -15.15
C TYR A 101 2.88 1.98 -16.24
N ARG A 102 3.04 0.90 -17.01
CA ARG A 102 3.97 0.85 -18.14
C ARG A 102 3.57 1.78 -19.28
N VAL A 103 2.28 1.85 -19.61
CA VAL A 103 1.77 2.70 -20.70
C VAL A 103 1.92 4.18 -20.37
N PHE A 104 1.61 4.56 -19.13
CA PHE A 104 1.74 5.95 -18.66
C PHE A 104 3.11 6.24 -18.03
N TRP A 105 4.12 5.43 -18.35
CA TRP A 105 5.46 5.62 -17.80
C TRP A 105 6.17 6.79 -18.48
N GLY A 106 6.40 7.87 -17.75
CA GLY A 106 7.12 9.04 -18.23
C GLY A 106 6.95 10.22 -17.29
N LYS A 107 7.87 11.18 -17.32
CA LYS A 107 7.65 12.46 -16.64
C LYS A 107 6.70 13.29 -17.48
N ALA A 108 5.70 13.89 -16.86
CA ALA A 108 4.88 14.89 -17.52
C ALA A 108 5.77 16.07 -17.92
N THR A 109 5.77 16.42 -19.21
CA THR A 109 6.45 17.60 -19.74
C THR A 109 5.42 18.66 -20.07
N ASP A 110 5.78 19.93 -19.91
CA ASP A 110 4.94 21.04 -20.36
C ASP A 110 4.71 20.97 -21.88
N LEU A 111 3.47 21.24 -22.28
CA LEU A 111 3.07 21.31 -23.68
C LEU A 111 3.64 22.60 -24.28
N ARG A 112 4.73 22.49 -25.06
CA ARG A 112 5.21 23.60 -25.90
C ARG A 112 4.42 23.57 -27.21
N TYR A 113 3.58 24.59 -27.39
CA TYR A 113 2.99 24.93 -28.68
C TYR A 113 3.90 26.00 -29.28
N ASP A 114 4.93 25.56 -30.01
CA ASP A 114 5.70 26.45 -30.88
C ASP A 114 4.90 26.77 -32.15
#